data_AF-D5RDP0-F1
#
_entry.id   AF-D5RDP0-F1
#
_cell.length_a   1.000
_cell.length_b   1.000
_cell.length_c   1.000
_cell.angle_alpha   90.00
_cell.angle_beta   90.00
_cell.angle_gamma   90.00
#
_symmetry.space_group_name_H-M   'P 1'
#
loop_
_entity.id
_entity.type
_entity.pdbx_description
1 polymer ?
#
loop_
_entity_poly.entity_id
_entity_poly.type
_entity_poly.pdbx_seq_one_letter_code
_entity_poly.pdbx_strand_id
1 'polypeptide(L)'
;MEYRAITAENFYLIEMRNTCKFILENKVEEDLKKMLKVNNILETVSESNFSKKFNTINKRLKFLTDNLKKQIVNTDLTSARFINLYSILCNERFILEFLEEVVKEKYDNYDYSIKESDFLSYLATKSEQSEIINNWTAEGKRKMLVKIKNFLTEGGFLEKNKDSYKIIKPIVDLAVIDEIKENGNKKILKIMFY
;
A
#
# COMPACT_ATOMS: atom_id res chain seq x y z
N MET A 1 -5.44 13.72 -2.44
CA MET A 1 -4.08 13.25 -2.13
C MET A 1 -3.09 13.98 -3.03
N GLU A 2 -1.91 14.31 -2.52
CA GLU A 2 -0.82 14.93 -3.30
C GLU A 2 0.16 13.87 -3.80
N TYR A 3 0.94 14.20 -4.83
CA TYR A 3 2.02 13.32 -5.28
C TYR A 3 3.24 13.46 -4.36
N ARG A 4 3.82 12.32 -3.97
CA ARG A 4 5.06 12.29 -3.20
C ARG A 4 5.91 11.08 -3.58
N ALA A 5 7.22 11.24 -3.54
CA ALA A 5 8.15 10.15 -3.77
C ALA A 5 8.36 9.36 -2.48
N ILE A 6 7.92 8.10 -2.44
CA ILE A 6 8.05 7.19 -1.28
C ILE A 6 9.14 6.13 -1.47
N THR A 7 10.27 6.56 -2.04
CA THR A 7 11.37 5.67 -2.44
C THR A 7 12.00 4.87 -1.31
N ALA A 8 11.80 5.29 -0.04
CA ALA A 8 12.29 4.60 1.15
C ALA A 8 11.22 3.78 1.90
N GLU A 9 9.94 3.89 1.53
CA GLU A 9 8.85 3.17 2.21
C GLU A 9 8.69 1.76 1.61
N ASN A 10 8.38 0.77 2.44
CA ASN A 10 8.11 -0.62 2.02
C ASN A 10 6.68 -1.02 2.41
N PHE A 11 6.29 -2.26 2.07
CA PHE A 11 4.94 -2.74 2.27
C PHE A 11 4.62 -2.88 3.77
N TYR A 12 5.57 -3.37 4.57
CA TYR A 12 5.52 -3.42 6.04
C TYR A 12 4.28 -4.12 6.62
N LEU A 13 3.82 -5.21 6.01
CA LEU A 13 2.65 -5.95 6.50
C LEU A 13 2.86 -6.50 7.91
N ILE A 14 4.04 -7.07 8.20
CA ILE A 14 4.34 -7.66 9.51
C ILE A 14 4.34 -6.56 10.57
N GLU A 15 5.04 -5.46 10.32
CA GLU A 15 5.10 -4.32 11.23
C GLU A 15 3.72 -3.68 11.44
N MET A 16 2.90 -3.59 10.39
CA MET A 16 1.52 -3.11 10.49
C MET A 16 0.67 -4.04 11.35
N ARG A 17 0.75 -5.36 11.14
CA ARG A 17 0.04 -6.36 11.95
C ARG A 17 0.46 -6.31 13.42
N ASN A 18 1.76 -6.31 13.69
CA ASN A 18 2.31 -6.23 15.04
C ASN A 18 1.87 -4.94 15.74
N THR A 19 1.86 -3.82 15.03
CA THR A 19 1.38 -2.54 15.57
C THR A 19 -0.12 -2.58 15.87
N CYS A 20 -0.95 -3.11 14.96
CA CYS A 20 -2.38 -3.24 15.21
C CYS A 20 -2.67 -4.17 16.39
N LYS A 21 -1.98 -5.32 16.46
CA LYS A 21 -2.07 -6.24 17.59
C LYS A 21 -1.72 -5.56 18.91
N PHE A 22 -0.61 -4.83 18.93
CA PHE A 22 -0.18 -4.06 20.11
C PHE A 22 -1.24 -3.04 20.55
N ILE A 23 -1.82 -2.29 19.60
CA ILE A 23 -2.89 -1.30 19.89
C ILE A 23 -4.16 -1.97 20.44
N LEU A 24 -4.50 -3.17 19.99
CA LEU A 24 -5.70 -3.88 20.45
C LEU A 24 -5.53 -4.49 21.85
N GLU A 25 -4.30 -4.88 22.19
CA GLU A 25 -3.96 -5.48 23.48
C GLU A 25 -3.68 -4.43 24.56
N ASN A 26 -3.42 -3.18 24.19
CA ASN A 26 -3.02 -2.10 25.10
C ASN A 26 -3.91 -0.87 24.96
N LYS A 27 -4.28 -0.26 26.07
CA LYS A 27 -4.91 1.07 26.02
C LYS A 27 -3.85 2.10 25.61
N VAL A 28 -3.97 2.63 24.39
CA VAL A 28 -3.08 3.69 23.90
C VAL A 28 -3.53 5.03 24.46
N GLU A 29 -3.20 5.28 25.72
CA GLU A 29 -3.41 6.59 26.38
C GLU A 29 -2.11 7.45 26.35
N GLU A 30 -0.98 6.85 26.00
CA GLU A 30 0.35 7.48 25.90
C GLU A 30 0.84 7.63 24.44
N ASP A 31 2.04 8.19 24.27
CA ASP A 31 2.72 8.31 22.97
C ASP A 31 3.04 6.92 22.39
N LEU A 32 2.22 6.50 21.41
CA LEU A 32 2.37 5.24 20.68
C LEU A 32 3.80 5.02 20.17
N LYS A 33 4.51 6.09 19.74
CA LYS A 33 5.88 5.96 19.24
C LYS A 33 6.81 5.42 20.32
N LYS A 34 6.71 5.94 21.55
CA LYS A 34 7.52 5.50 22.68
C LYS A 34 7.16 4.07 23.07
N MET A 35 5.86 3.75 23.12
CA MET A 35 5.41 2.40 23.48
C MET A 35 5.93 1.34 22.48
N LEU A 36 5.82 1.58 21.17
CA LEU A 36 6.31 0.65 20.16
C LEU A 36 7.83 0.50 20.20
N LYS A 37 8.56 1.55 20.59
CA LYS A 37 10.02 1.53 20.73
C LYS A 37 10.46 0.69 21.93
N VAL A 38 9.89 0.96 23.11
CA VAL A 38 10.22 0.25 24.36
C VAL A 38 9.94 -1.24 24.24
N ASN A 39 8.84 -1.60 23.56
CA ASN A 39 8.45 -3.00 23.35
C ASN A 39 9.05 -3.63 22.08
N ASN A 40 9.94 -2.91 21.36
CA ASN A 40 10.60 -3.36 20.13
C ASN A 40 9.64 -3.95 19.05
N ILE A 41 8.43 -3.40 18.92
CA ILE A 41 7.36 -3.97 18.09
C ILE A 41 7.68 -3.96 16.58
N LEU A 42 8.50 -3.00 16.14
CA LEU A 42 8.88 -2.83 14.72
C LEU A 42 10.19 -3.55 14.35
N GLU A 43 10.78 -4.28 15.31
CA GLU A 43 11.99 -5.10 15.16
C GLU A 43 13.11 -4.37 14.41
N THR A 44 13.53 -3.22 14.94
CA THR A 44 14.55 -2.38 14.30
C THR A 44 15.75 -2.19 15.22
N VAL A 45 16.95 -2.39 14.67
CA VAL A 45 18.21 -2.19 15.41
C VAL A 45 18.55 -0.71 15.59
N SER A 46 18.30 0.13 14.57
CA SER A 46 18.69 1.56 14.60
C SER A 46 17.50 2.50 14.77
N GLU A 47 17.74 3.61 15.49
CA GLU A 47 16.74 4.64 15.75
C GLU A 47 16.22 5.30 14.46
N SER A 48 17.11 5.49 13.48
CA SER A 48 16.75 6.05 12.18
C SER A 48 15.77 5.15 11.44
N ASN A 49 16.01 3.83 11.45
CA ASN A 49 15.11 2.87 10.81
C ASN A 49 13.78 2.77 11.57
N PHE A 50 13.82 2.73 12.91
CA PHE A 50 12.62 2.78 13.75
C PHE A 50 11.74 3.99 13.40
N SER A 51 12.31 5.18 13.42
CA SER A 51 11.56 6.43 13.14
C SER A 51 10.98 6.45 11.73
N LYS A 52 11.71 5.95 10.72
CA LYS A 52 11.21 5.85 9.33
C LYS A 52 10.04 4.86 9.22
N LYS A 53 10.18 3.66 9.77
CA LYS A 53 9.10 2.66 9.79
C LYS A 53 7.89 3.18 10.55
N PHE A 54 8.08 3.69 11.77
CA PHE A 54 7.00 4.25 12.59
C PHE A 54 6.24 5.35 11.86
N ASN A 55 6.93 6.33 11.28
CA ASN A 55 6.27 7.43 10.57
C ASN A 55 5.42 6.92 9.39
N THR A 56 5.89 5.87 8.70
CA THR A 56 5.16 5.24 7.59
C THR A 56 3.92 4.50 8.10
N ILE A 57 4.10 3.63 9.09
CA ILE A 57 3.03 2.85 9.70
C ILE A 57 1.97 3.77 10.32
N ASN A 58 2.39 4.79 11.08
CA ASN A 58 1.49 5.74 11.73
C ASN A 58 0.65 6.56 10.74
N LYS A 59 1.19 6.87 9.55
CA LYS A 59 0.39 7.50 8.47
C LYS A 59 -0.70 6.55 7.96
N ARG A 60 -0.33 5.31 7.69
CA ARG A 60 -1.24 4.28 7.14
C ARG A 60 -2.31 3.83 8.14
N LEU A 61 -1.97 3.73 9.43
CA LEU A 61 -2.89 3.38 10.51
C LEU A 61 -4.12 4.30 10.58
N LYS A 62 -3.97 5.59 10.20
CA LYS A 62 -5.06 6.56 10.21
C LYS A 62 -6.18 6.22 9.23
N PHE A 63 -5.93 5.35 8.25
CA PHE A 63 -6.92 4.89 7.28
C PHE A 63 -7.56 3.55 7.66
N LEU A 64 -7.13 2.94 8.77
CA LEU A 64 -7.71 1.72 9.29
C LEU A 64 -8.69 2.05 10.42
N THR A 65 -9.95 1.64 10.24
CA THR A 65 -10.94 1.63 11.31
C THR A 65 -10.51 0.66 12.41
N ASP A 66 -11.10 0.75 13.59
CA ASP A 66 -10.79 -0.20 14.67
C ASP A 66 -11.15 -1.64 14.29
N ASN A 67 -12.17 -1.85 13.45
CA ASN A 67 -12.49 -3.16 12.92
C ASN A 67 -11.45 -3.63 11.90
N LEU A 68 -10.96 -2.77 10.99
CA LEU A 68 -9.87 -3.13 10.07
C LEU A 68 -8.57 -3.46 10.81
N LYS A 69 -8.27 -2.79 11.93
CA LYS A 69 -7.13 -3.16 12.80
C LYS A 69 -7.31 -4.56 13.40
N LYS A 70 -8.53 -4.96 13.77
CA LYS A 70 -8.82 -6.34 14.22
C LYS A 70 -8.70 -7.33 13.07
N GLN A 71 -9.29 -7.01 11.93
CA GLN A 71 -9.31 -7.89 10.77
C GLN A 71 -7.91 -8.15 10.23
N ILE A 72 -7.06 -7.13 10.07
CA ILE A 72 -5.70 -7.33 9.58
C ILE A 72 -4.90 -8.30 10.47
N VAL A 73 -5.14 -8.33 11.78
CA VAL A 73 -4.48 -9.25 12.71
C VAL A 73 -5.02 -10.69 12.57
N ASN A 74 -6.33 -10.86 12.41
CA ASN A 74 -7.00 -12.15 12.56
C ASN A 74 -7.38 -12.87 11.25
N THR A 75 -7.40 -12.16 10.12
CA THR A 75 -7.76 -12.72 8.82
C THR A 75 -6.60 -13.48 8.16
N ASP A 76 -6.87 -14.14 7.04
CA ASP A 76 -5.87 -14.85 6.24
C ASP A 76 -4.83 -13.88 5.62
N LEU A 77 -3.74 -14.43 5.08
CA LEU A 77 -2.66 -13.61 4.54
C LEU A 77 -3.09 -12.74 3.34
N THR A 78 -3.97 -13.24 2.48
CA THR A 78 -4.46 -12.51 1.30
C THR A 78 -5.30 -11.32 1.74
N SER A 79 -6.24 -11.54 2.64
CA SER A 79 -7.07 -10.46 3.19
C SER A 79 -6.25 -9.44 3.99
N ALA A 80 -5.24 -9.88 4.74
CA ALA A 80 -4.34 -8.97 5.46
C ALA A 80 -3.46 -8.12 4.50
N ARG A 81 -2.96 -8.72 3.41
CA ARG A 81 -2.27 -8.00 2.33
C ARG A 81 -3.18 -6.97 1.67
N PHE A 82 -4.44 -7.32 1.43
CA PHE A 82 -5.43 -6.41 0.87
C PHE A 82 -5.67 -5.20 1.78
N ILE A 83 -5.90 -5.40 3.08
CA ILE A 83 -6.09 -4.29 4.04
C ILE A 83 -4.85 -3.39 4.07
N ASN A 84 -3.65 -3.97 4.09
CA ASN A 84 -2.42 -3.20 4.12
C ASN A 84 -2.25 -2.39 2.82
N LEU A 85 -2.48 -2.98 1.65
CA LEU A 85 -2.44 -2.26 0.38
C LEU A 85 -3.51 -1.17 0.33
N TYR A 86 -4.73 -1.43 0.79
CA TYR A 86 -5.79 -0.42 0.90
C TYR A 86 -5.32 0.81 1.69
N SER A 87 -4.63 0.62 2.82
CA SER A 87 -4.07 1.74 3.60
C SER A 87 -2.98 2.51 2.87
N ILE A 88 -2.18 1.83 2.04
CA ILE A 88 -1.18 2.46 1.16
C ILE A 88 -1.89 3.28 0.10
N LEU A 89 -2.89 2.73 -0.57
CA LEU A 89 -3.63 3.38 -1.65
C LEU A 89 -4.44 4.59 -1.17
N CYS A 90 -4.90 4.59 0.07
CA CYS A 90 -5.52 5.76 0.71
C CYS A 90 -4.53 6.92 0.94
N ASN A 91 -3.23 6.65 0.92
CA ASN A 91 -2.18 7.62 1.21
C ASN A 91 -1.31 7.96 -0.01
N GLU A 92 -1.23 7.06 -1.00
CA GLU A 92 -0.30 7.14 -2.13
C GLU A 92 -1.01 7.27 -3.48
N ARG A 93 -1.27 8.51 -3.89
CA ARG A 93 -1.93 8.84 -5.15
C ARG A 93 -1.30 8.16 -6.37
N PHE A 94 0.03 8.20 -6.47
CA PHE A 94 0.75 7.67 -7.63
C PHE A 94 0.58 6.15 -7.82
N ILE A 95 0.35 5.41 -6.74
CA ILE A 95 0.12 3.95 -6.82
C ILE A 95 -1.36 3.68 -7.09
N LEU A 96 -2.26 4.45 -6.48
CA LEU A 96 -3.69 4.36 -6.72
C LEU A 96 -4.04 4.59 -8.20
N GLU A 97 -3.51 5.66 -8.78
CA GLU A 97 -3.78 5.98 -10.18
C GLU A 97 -3.18 4.94 -11.13
N PHE A 98 -2.09 4.25 -10.77
CA PHE A 98 -1.61 3.14 -11.60
C PHE A 98 -2.61 1.98 -11.63
N LEU A 99 -3.24 1.67 -10.49
CA LEU A 99 -4.28 0.65 -10.41
C LEU A 99 -5.53 1.05 -11.23
N GLU A 100 -5.89 2.32 -11.21
CA GLU A 100 -7.06 2.86 -11.93
C GLU A 100 -6.84 3.07 -13.43
N GLU A 101 -5.67 3.56 -13.83
CA GLU A 101 -5.42 3.97 -15.21
C GLU A 101 -4.73 2.90 -16.03
N VAL A 102 -3.96 2.00 -15.40
CA VAL A 102 -3.21 0.97 -16.13
C VAL A 102 -3.80 -0.41 -15.89
N VAL A 103 -3.90 -0.83 -14.62
CA VAL A 103 -4.35 -2.19 -14.29
C VAL A 103 -5.81 -2.40 -14.72
N LYS A 104 -6.69 -1.47 -14.35
CA LYS A 104 -8.12 -1.51 -14.74
C LYS A 104 -8.29 -1.50 -16.26
N GLU A 105 -7.66 -0.55 -16.96
CA GLU A 105 -7.79 -0.42 -18.42
C GLU A 105 -7.40 -1.72 -19.13
N LYS A 106 -6.27 -2.30 -18.72
CA LYS A 106 -5.80 -3.59 -19.23
C LYS A 106 -6.78 -4.73 -18.93
N TYR A 107 -7.28 -4.79 -17.70
CA TYR A 107 -8.24 -5.82 -17.30
C TYR A 107 -9.55 -5.73 -18.10
N ASP A 108 -10.09 -4.52 -18.27
CA ASP A 108 -11.30 -4.24 -19.06
C ASP A 108 -11.13 -4.63 -20.54
N ASN A 109 -9.91 -4.49 -21.06
CA ASN A 109 -9.54 -4.87 -22.43
C ASN A 109 -9.08 -6.34 -22.57
N TYR A 110 -9.26 -7.17 -21.55
CA TYR A 110 -8.84 -8.59 -21.52
C TYR A 110 -7.33 -8.81 -21.71
N ASP A 111 -6.49 -7.80 -21.49
CA ASP A 111 -5.03 -7.91 -21.44
C ASP A 111 -4.56 -8.06 -20.00
N TYR A 112 -4.40 -9.30 -19.54
CA TYR A 112 -4.00 -9.57 -18.15
C TYR A 112 -2.48 -9.48 -17.90
N SER A 113 -1.72 -8.83 -18.78
CA SER A 113 -0.26 -8.73 -18.68
C SER A 113 0.23 -7.28 -18.65
N ILE A 114 1.01 -6.93 -17.64
CA ILE A 114 1.70 -5.63 -17.52
C ILE A 114 3.19 -5.81 -17.81
N LYS A 115 3.69 -5.12 -18.82
CA LYS A 115 5.08 -5.11 -19.26
C LYS A 115 5.82 -3.90 -18.70
N GLU A 116 7.14 -3.92 -18.79
CA GLU A 116 7.98 -2.78 -18.38
C GLU A 116 7.57 -1.47 -19.06
N SER A 117 7.20 -1.54 -20.35
CA SER A 117 6.73 -0.39 -21.12
C SER A 117 5.51 0.28 -20.51
N ASP A 118 4.60 -0.46 -19.90
CA ASP A 118 3.37 0.09 -19.31
C ASP A 118 3.70 0.96 -18.08
N PHE A 119 4.66 0.52 -17.26
CA PHE A 119 5.17 1.31 -16.13
C PHE A 119 5.89 2.58 -16.59
N LEU A 120 6.70 2.48 -17.64
CA LEU A 120 7.44 3.61 -18.19
C LEU A 120 6.50 4.65 -18.82
N SER A 121 5.53 4.21 -19.61
CA SER A 121 4.50 5.07 -20.21
C SER A 121 3.69 5.78 -19.14
N TYR A 122 3.25 5.06 -18.10
CA TYR A 122 2.54 5.66 -16.97
C TYR A 122 3.35 6.78 -16.31
N LEU A 123 4.63 6.53 -16.00
CA LEU A 123 5.49 7.55 -15.39
C LEU A 123 5.72 8.76 -16.32
N ALA A 124 5.85 8.54 -17.63
CA ALA A 124 6.02 9.61 -18.61
C ALA A 124 4.77 10.50 -18.64
N THR A 125 3.59 9.90 -18.83
CA THR A 125 2.30 10.60 -18.80
C THR A 125 2.10 11.35 -17.48
N LYS A 126 2.42 10.74 -16.35
CA LYS A 126 2.32 11.41 -15.04
C LYS A 126 3.32 12.54 -14.85
N SER A 127 4.50 12.46 -15.45
CA SER A 127 5.48 13.56 -15.44
C SER A 127 4.98 14.74 -16.27
N GLU A 128 4.34 14.49 -17.41
CA GLU A 128 3.76 15.55 -18.25
C GLU A 128 2.58 16.25 -17.56
N GLN A 129 1.74 15.48 -16.85
CA GLN A 129 0.54 15.99 -16.18
C GLN A 129 0.83 16.69 -14.84
N SER A 130 2.00 16.49 -14.24
CA SER A 130 2.29 16.91 -12.87
C SER A 130 3.71 17.41 -12.72
N GLU A 131 3.86 18.70 -12.46
CA GLU A 131 5.16 19.33 -12.19
C GLU A 131 5.89 18.68 -11.00
N ILE A 132 5.15 18.25 -9.97
CA ILE A 132 5.71 17.56 -8.79
C ILE A 132 6.43 16.27 -9.21
N ILE A 133 5.79 15.46 -10.07
CA ILE A 133 6.39 14.21 -10.57
C ILE A 133 7.51 14.53 -11.55
N ASN A 134 7.30 15.52 -12.43
CA ASN A 134 8.31 15.94 -13.38
C ASN A 134 9.65 16.26 -12.68
N ASN A 135 9.55 16.98 -11.56
CA ASN A 135 10.68 17.42 -10.74
C ASN A 135 11.30 16.32 -9.86
N TRP A 136 10.76 15.09 -9.85
CA TRP A 136 11.47 13.97 -9.22
C TRP A 136 12.78 13.69 -9.94
N THR A 137 13.84 13.39 -9.18
CA THR A 137 15.12 13.00 -9.76
C THR A 137 14.97 11.72 -10.59
N ALA A 138 15.85 11.52 -11.57
CA ALA A 138 15.84 10.30 -12.40
C ALA A 138 15.89 9.02 -11.55
N GLU A 139 16.73 9.02 -10.51
CA GLU A 139 16.81 7.90 -9.56
C GLU A 139 15.54 7.76 -8.72
N GLY A 140 14.91 8.88 -8.34
CA GLY A 140 13.62 8.88 -7.63
C GLY A 140 12.51 8.25 -8.47
N LYS A 141 12.40 8.64 -9.74
CA LYS A 141 11.46 8.08 -10.71
C LYS A 141 11.67 6.57 -10.90
N ARG A 142 12.93 6.14 -11.10
CA ARG A 142 13.29 4.71 -11.21
C ARG A 142 12.89 3.92 -9.96
N LYS A 143 13.20 4.44 -8.76
CA LYS A 143 12.79 3.80 -7.50
C LYS A 143 11.28 3.74 -7.34
N MET A 144 10.54 4.77 -7.76
CA MET A 144 9.08 4.76 -7.67
C MET A 144 8.44 3.66 -8.54
N LEU A 145 8.99 3.37 -9.72
CA LEU A 145 8.54 2.23 -10.52
C LEU A 145 8.78 0.89 -9.81
N VAL A 146 9.93 0.73 -9.16
CA VAL A 146 10.20 -0.44 -8.32
C VAL A 146 9.19 -0.54 -7.17
N LYS A 147 8.83 0.59 -6.55
CA LYS A 147 7.84 0.62 -5.46
C LYS A 147 6.45 0.19 -5.92
N ILE A 148 5.96 0.69 -7.06
CA ILE A 148 4.66 0.25 -7.59
C ILE A 148 4.66 -1.27 -7.78
N LYS A 149 5.67 -1.81 -8.47
CA LYS A 149 5.78 -3.25 -8.73
C LYS A 149 5.77 -4.06 -7.44
N ASN A 150 6.57 -3.66 -6.47
CA ASN A 150 6.66 -4.35 -5.18
C ASN A 150 5.33 -4.28 -4.42
N PHE A 151 4.71 -3.10 -4.28
CA PHE A 151 3.46 -2.98 -3.53
C PHE A 151 2.30 -3.75 -4.14
N LEU A 152 2.17 -3.74 -5.46
CA LEU A 152 1.11 -4.50 -6.14
C LEU A 152 1.40 -6.00 -6.13
N THR A 153 2.68 -6.41 -6.16
CA THR A 153 3.06 -7.83 -6.02
C THR A 153 2.81 -8.33 -4.59
N GLU A 154 3.30 -7.61 -3.58
CA GLU A 154 3.11 -7.96 -2.17
C GLU A 154 1.63 -7.87 -1.75
N GLY A 155 0.86 -6.98 -2.36
CA GLY A 155 -0.58 -6.86 -2.19
C GLY A 155 -1.42 -7.90 -2.92
N GLY A 156 -0.82 -8.73 -3.78
CA GLY A 156 -1.50 -9.80 -4.51
C GLY A 156 -2.28 -9.36 -5.76
N PHE A 157 -1.98 -8.18 -6.29
CA PHE A 157 -2.58 -7.64 -7.52
C PHE A 157 -1.76 -7.94 -8.77
N LEU A 158 -0.46 -8.17 -8.59
CA LEU A 158 0.45 -8.56 -9.65
C LEU A 158 1.22 -9.82 -9.26
N GLU A 159 1.47 -10.69 -10.23
CA GLU A 159 2.33 -11.86 -10.09
C GLU A 159 3.44 -11.78 -11.14
N LYS A 160 4.69 -11.81 -10.70
CA LYS A 160 5.82 -11.73 -11.64
C LYS A 160 5.84 -12.95 -12.55
N ASN A 161 5.86 -12.72 -13.86
CA ASN A 161 5.94 -13.74 -14.90
C ASN A 161 7.02 -13.38 -15.93
N LYS A 162 8.20 -13.98 -15.79
CA LYS A 162 9.40 -13.71 -16.60
C LYS A 162 9.70 -12.20 -16.67
N ASP A 163 9.45 -11.59 -17.83
CA ASP A 163 9.73 -10.19 -18.15
C ASP A 163 8.47 -9.29 -18.03
N SER A 164 7.41 -9.81 -17.39
CA SER A 164 6.12 -9.14 -17.23
C SER A 164 5.49 -9.44 -15.86
N TYR A 165 4.33 -8.86 -15.60
CA TYR A 165 3.50 -9.13 -14.44
C TYR A 165 2.10 -9.53 -14.89
N LYS A 166 1.61 -10.67 -14.40
CA LYS A 166 0.22 -11.09 -14.59
C LYS A 166 -0.67 -10.34 -13.60
N ILE A 167 -1.80 -9.81 -14.09
CA ILE A 167 -2.83 -9.20 -13.24
C ILE A 167 -3.61 -10.30 -12.51
N ILE A 168 -3.72 -10.17 -11.19
CA ILE A 168 -4.44 -11.09 -10.32
C ILE A 168 -5.50 -10.30 -9.54
N LYS A 169 -6.71 -10.86 -9.42
CA LYS A 169 -7.71 -10.35 -8.48
C LYS A 169 -7.63 -11.17 -7.18
N PRO A 170 -7.20 -10.59 -6.06
CA PRO A 170 -7.13 -11.32 -4.80
C PRO A 170 -8.54 -11.68 -4.32
N ILE A 171 -8.69 -12.90 -3.80
CA ILE A 171 -9.92 -13.33 -3.12
C ILE A 171 -9.81 -12.88 -1.66
N VAL A 172 -10.72 -12.02 -1.24
CA VAL A 172 -10.68 -11.32 0.05
C VAL A 172 -11.93 -11.67 0.84
N ASP A 173 -11.77 -11.77 2.16
CA ASP A 173 -12.88 -11.95 3.10
C ASP A 173 -13.94 -10.86 2.93
N LEU A 174 -15.20 -11.28 2.76
CA LEU A 174 -16.34 -10.37 2.60
C LEU A 174 -16.46 -9.39 3.76
N ALA A 175 -16.15 -9.81 4.99
CA ALA A 175 -16.22 -8.93 6.16
C ALA A 175 -15.24 -7.74 6.05
N VAL A 176 -14.10 -7.92 5.38
CA VAL A 176 -13.14 -6.83 5.12
C VAL A 176 -13.71 -5.86 4.07
N ILE A 177 -14.32 -6.41 3.03
CA ILE A 177 -14.94 -5.62 1.96
C ILE A 177 -16.07 -4.76 2.51
N ASP A 178 -16.97 -5.36 3.30
CA ASP A 178 -18.11 -4.67 3.89
C ASP A 178 -17.67 -3.58 4.87
N GLU A 179 -16.67 -3.86 5.72
CA GLU A 179 -16.11 -2.85 6.62
C GLU A 179 -15.57 -1.63 5.87
N ILE A 180 -14.79 -1.82 4.79
CA ILE A 180 -14.27 -0.69 4.01
C ILE A 180 -15.41 0.05 3.29
N LYS A 181 -16.42 -0.67 2.82
CA LYS A 181 -17.56 -0.11 2.10
C LYS A 181 -18.43 0.78 2.98
N GLU A 182 -18.60 0.39 4.25
CA GLU A 182 -19.46 1.06 5.23
C GLU A 182 -18.73 2.15 6.00
N ASN A 183 -17.51 1.86 6.48
CA ASN A 183 -16.79 2.70 7.43
C ASN A 183 -15.46 3.25 6.87
N GLY A 184 -15.02 2.77 5.71
CA GLY A 184 -13.78 3.17 5.05
C GLY A 184 -13.99 4.06 3.82
N ASN A 185 -12.97 4.09 2.96
CA ASN A 185 -12.99 4.83 1.71
C ASN A 185 -13.52 3.95 0.58
N LYS A 186 -14.84 4.00 0.38
CA LYS A 186 -15.55 3.28 -0.68
C LYS A 186 -15.02 3.58 -2.09
N LYS A 187 -14.44 4.77 -2.36
CA LYS A 187 -13.86 5.07 -3.68
C LYS A 187 -12.61 4.23 -3.93
N ILE A 188 -11.71 4.14 -2.94
CA ILE A 188 -10.52 3.31 -3.01
C ILE A 188 -10.90 1.83 -3.09
N LEU A 189 -11.93 1.40 -2.35
CA LEU A 189 -12.42 0.02 -2.45
C LEU A 189 -12.92 -0.33 -3.85
N LYS A 190 -13.66 0.59 -4.50
CA LYS A 190 -14.07 0.39 -5.89
C LYS A 190 -12.83 0.24 -6.78
N ILE A 191 -11.80 1.05 -6.53
CA ILE A 191 -10.48 0.93 -7.17
C ILE A 191 -9.82 -0.43 -6.97
N MET A 192 -10.05 -0.99 -5.79
CA MET A 192 -9.79 -2.37 -5.37
C MET A 192 -10.21 -3.46 -6.37
N PHE A 193 -11.38 -3.29 -6.99
CA PHE A 193 -12.12 -4.38 -7.66
C PHE A 193 -12.23 -4.26 -9.17
N TYR A 194 -11.69 -3.16 -9.69
CA TYR A 194 -11.55 -2.81 -11.10
C TYR A 194 -11.28 -4.01 -12.01
#